data_AF-A0A7V9CVW5-F1
#
_entry.id   AF-A0A7V9CVW5-F1
#
_cell.length_a   1.000
_cell.length_b   1.000
_cell.length_c   1.000
_cell.angle_alpha   90.00
_cell.angle_beta   90.00
_cell.angle_gamma   90.00
#
_symmetry.space_group_name_H-M   'P 1'
#
loop_
_entity.id
_entity.type
_entity.pdbx_description
1 polymer ?
#
loop_
_entity_poly.entity_id
_entity_poly.type
_entity_poly.pdbx_seq_one_letter_code
_entity_poly.pdbx_strand_id
1 'polypeptide(L)' 'MLRFVVRRLLLLIPILLGLSILVFLWIRALPGSPATTLLGERATPEAIAAINEQYGLNEPLH' A
#
# COMPACT_ATOMS: atom_id res chain seq x y z
N MET A 1 -38.83 1.32 1.77
CA MET A 1 -37.63 2.17 1.59
C MET A 1 -36.48 1.76 2.50
N LEU A 2 -36.63 1.74 3.84
CA LEU A 2 -35.54 1.40 4.77
C LEU A 2 -34.90 0.01 4.52
N ARG A 3 -35.71 -1.03 4.28
CA ARG A 3 -35.23 -2.39 3.95
C ARG A 3 -34.38 -2.44 2.67
N PHE A 4 -34.71 -1.61 1.69
CA PHE A 4 -33.95 -1.49 0.44
C PHE A 4 -32.61 -0.79 0.69
N VAL A 5 -32.60 0.28 1.49
CA VAL A 5 -31.38 0.99 1.90
C VAL A 5 -30.45 0.07 2.68
N VAL A 6 -30.95 -0.64 3.70
CA VAL A 6 -30.15 -1.57 4.50
C VAL A 6 -29.55 -2.69 3.64
N ARG A 7 -30.33 -3.29 2.74
CA ARG A 7 -29.83 -4.31 1.81
C ARG A 7 -28.73 -3.76 0.91
N ARG A 8 -28.87 -2.51 0.43
CA ARG A 8 -27.87 -1.85 -0.41
C ARG A 8 -26.58 -1.53 0.36
N LEU A 9 -26.68 -1.13 1.63
CA LEU A 9 -25.52 -0.91 2.51
C LEU A 9 -24.79 -2.22 2.81
N LEU A 10 -25.52 -3.31 3.09
CA LEU A 10 -24.92 -4.63 3.31
C LEU A 10 -24.18 -5.15 2.07
N LEU A 11 -24.68 -4.86 0.86
CA LEU A 11 -24.00 -5.19 -0.39
C LEU A 11 -22.77 -4.31 -0.66
N LEU A 12 -22.72 -3.12 -0.07
CA LEU A 12 -21.59 -2.20 -0.21
C LEU A 12 -20.36 -2.70 0.56
N ILE A 13 -20.57 -3.33 1.72
CA ILE A 13 -19.49 -3.88 2.56
C ILE A 13 -18.57 -4.84 1.79
N PRO A 14 -19.05 -5.91 1.12
CA PRO A 14 -18.18 -6.82 0.38
C PRO A 14 -17.51 -6.15 -0.83
N ILE A 15 -18.17 -5.16 -1.45
CA ILE A 15 -17.58 -4.40 -2.57
C ILE A 15 -16.38 -3.57 -2.08
N LEU A 16 -16.55 -2.85 -0.98
CA LEU A 16 -15.47 -2.05 -0.38
C LEU A 16 -14.32 -2.93 0.11
N LEU A 17 -14.64 -4.07 0.74
CA LEU A 17 -13.64 -5.06 1.12
C LEU A 17 -12.87 -5.59 -0.09
N GLY A 18 -13.57 -6.00 -1.14
CA GLY A 18 -12.96 -6.46 -2.38
C GLY A 18 -12.06 -5.40 -3.01
N LEU A 19 -12.53 -4.15 -3.10
CA LEU A 19 -11.74 -3.03 -3.61
C LEU A 19 -10.50 -2.77 -2.74
N SER A 20 -10.65 -2.76 -1.42
CA SER A 20 -9.53 -2.56 -0.49
C SER A 20 -8.46 -3.64 -0.63
N ILE A 21 -8.87 -4.91 -0.75
CA ILE A 21 -7.95 -6.03 -0.95
C ILE A 21 -7.25 -5.89 -2.30
N LEU A 22 -8.00 -5.57 -3.37
CA LEU A 22 -7.42 -5.37 -4.71
C LEU A 22 -6.39 -4.25 -4.72
N VAL A 23 -6.71 -3.10 -4.13
CA VAL A 23 -5.79 -1.95 -4.02
C VAL A 23 -4.56 -2.32 -3.18
N PHE A 24 -4.75 -2.99 -2.05
CA PHE A 24 -3.64 -3.43 -1.20
C PHE A 24 -2.72 -4.41 -1.92
N LEU A 25 -3.28 -5.39 -2.62
CA LEU A 25 -2.50 -6.34 -3.43
C LEU A 25 -1.78 -5.64 -4.58
N TRP A 26 -2.43 -4.67 -5.24
CA TRP A 26 -1.80 -3.84 -6.26
C TRP A 26 -0.59 -3.10 -5.70
N ILE A 27 -0.76 -2.35 -4.61
CA ILE A 27 0.33 -1.60 -3.97
C ILE A 27 1.46 -2.55 -3.51
N ARG A 28 1.12 -3.71 -2.96
CA ARG A 28 2.12 -4.70 -2.53
C ARG A 28 2.81 -5.42 -3.70
N ALA A 29 2.15 -5.51 -4.85
CA ALA A 29 2.71 -6.08 -6.06
C ALA A 29 3.59 -5.09 -6.83
N LEU A 30 3.54 -3.78 -6.52
CA LEU A 30 4.46 -2.81 -7.11
C LEU A 30 5.91 -3.20 -6.75
N PRO A 31 6.75 -3.51 -7.74
CA PRO A 31 8.17 -3.78 -7.50
C PRO A 31 8.85 -2.45 -7.19
N GLY A 32 9.17 -2.23 -5.93
CA GLY A 32 9.87 -1.05 -5.46
C GLY A 32 9.76 -0.89 -3.95
N SER A 33 10.90 -0.74 -3.26
CA SER A 33 10.88 -0.30 -1.87
C SER A 33 10.44 1.17 -1.82
N PRO A 34 9.86 1.65 -0.70
CA PRO A 34 9.57 3.08 -0.50
C PRO A 34 10.77 3.96 -0.85
N ALA A 35 12.00 3.50 -0.57
CA ALA A 35 13.24 4.17 -0.93
C ALA A 35 13.45 4.31 -2.44
N THR A 36 13.14 3.28 -3.25
CA THR A 36 13.20 3.39 -4.72
C THR A 36 12.16 4.36 -5.29
N THR A 37 10.96 4.43 -4.70
CA THR A 37 9.93 5.40 -5.11
C THR A 37 10.30 6.83 -4.70
N LEU A 38 10.92 7.01 -3.52
CA LEU A 38 11.39 8.31 -3.02
C LEU A 38 12.59 8.85 -3.82
N LEU A 39 13.51 7.97 -4.24
CA LEU A 39 14.71 8.36 -5.00
C LEU A 39 14.44 8.51 -6.50
N GLY A 40 13.39 7.88 -7.03
CA GLY A 40 13.02 7.95 -8.44
C GLY A 40 14.18 7.56 -9.37
N GLU A 41 14.48 8.39 -10.36
CA GLU A 41 15.59 8.16 -11.31
C GLU A 41 16.99 8.20 -10.67
N ARG A 42 17.12 8.60 -9.39
CA ARG A 42 18.38 8.62 -8.63
C ARG A 42 18.53 7.43 -7.67
N ALA A 43 17.73 6.38 -7.87
CA ALA A 43 17.79 5.15 -7.09
C ALA A 43 19.07 4.34 -7.40
N THR A 44 20.24 4.89 -7.04
CA THR A 44 21.48 4.12 -7.01
C THR A 44 21.52 3.26 -5.74
N PRO A 45 22.20 2.10 -5.76
CA PRO A 45 22.29 1.21 -4.60
C PRO A 45 22.78 1.92 -3.34
N GLU A 46 23.70 2.88 -3.48
CA GLU A 46 24.26 3.65 -2.38
C GLU A 46 23.25 4.66 -1.80
N ALA A 47 22.48 5.32 -2.67
CA ALA A 47 21.45 6.27 -2.24
C ALA A 47 20.29 5.56 -1.52
N ILE A 48 19.93 4.35 -1.99
CA ILE A 48 18.92 3.51 -1.33
C ILE A 48 19.40 3.08 0.06
N ALA A 49 20.68 2.68 0.20
CA ALA A 49 21.25 2.29 1.49
C ALA A 49 21.26 3.46 2.48
N ALA A 50 21.64 4.67 2.04
CA ALA A 50 21.64 5.87 2.87
C ALA A 50 20.22 6.29 3.32
N ILE A 51 19.24 6.21 2.42
CA ILE A 51 17.82 6.46 2.76
C ILE A 51 17.30 5.38 3.72
N ASN A 52 17.61 4.10 3.48
CA ASN A 52 17.16 3.03 4.37
C ASN A 52 17.75 3.14 5.78
N GLU A 53 18.99 3.62 5.91
CA GLU A 53 19.62 3.91 7.20
C GLU A 53 19.03 5.16 7.87
N GLN A 54 18.84 6.26 7.13
CA GLN A 54 18.25 7.50 7.68
C GLN A 54 16.82 7.33 8.17
N TYR A 55 16.02 6.52 7.47
CA TYR A 55 14.60 6.33 7.77
C TYR A 55 14.31 5.05 8.56
N GLY A 56 15.35 4.33 9.01
CA GLY A 56 15.17 3.07 9.75
C GLY A 56 14.43 1.98 8.96
N LEU A 57 14.41 2.06 7.63
CA LEU A 57 13.69 1.10 6.78
C LEU A 57 14.36 -0.28 6.74
N ASN A 58 15.59 -0.38 7.26
CA ASN A 58 16.31 -1.64 7.48
C ASN A 58 16.02 -2.27 8.84
N GLU A 59 15.28 -1.60 9.74
CA GLU A 59 14.98 -2.14 11.06
C GLU A 59 13.81 -3.13 10.95
N PRO A 60 13.95 -4.36 11.49
CA PRO A 60 12.85 -5.32 11.50
C PRO A 60 11.69 -4.75 12.31
N LEU A 61 10.50 -4.74 11.70
CA LEU A 61 9.25 -4.41 12.38
C LEU A 61 9.01 -5.47 13.46
N HIS A 62 9.32 -5.11 14.71
CA HIS A 62 8.91 -5.86 15.90
C HIS A 62 7.39 -5.82 16.09
#